data_AF-A0A258GFM3-F1
#
_entry.id   AF-A0A258GFM3-F1
#
_cell.length_a   1.000
_cell.length_b   1.000
_cell.length_c   1.000
_cell.angle_alpha   90.00
_cell.angle_beta   90.00
_cell.angle_gamma   90.00
#
_symmetry.space_group_name_H-M   'P 1'
#
loop_
_entity.id
_entity.type
_entity.pdbx_description
1 polymer ?
#
loop_
_entity_poly.entity_id
_entity_poly.type
_entity_poly.pdbx_seq_one_letter_code
_entity_poly.pdbx_strand_id
1 'polypeptide(L)'
;MAEDSSGLVLTTYNRARIDYRSAFVLMYASFNSWYRYVTGSRFDSRAVGKIQDMPVMWVALFDDQADGSSMSGILRRLYYLTNAQSNPGEYRQIINDPYDWKGLISLWYRVRCQVVHGEPVAECSTGELIVKYCYESLNIFMLEVIRRQALASECLGRQLPHEAPSEYFQKPIEFQP
;
A
#
# COMPACT_ATOMS: atom_id res chain seq x y z
N MET A 1 -3.54 -32.83 38.57
CA MET A 1 -3.72 -32.53 37.13
C MET A 1 -3.49 -31.03 36.98
N ALA A 2 -2.26 -30.62 36.68
CA ALA A 2 -1.97 -29.23 36.34
C ALA A 2 -2.31 -29.07 34.86
N GLU A 3 -3.39 -28.36 34.57
CA GLU A 3 -3.79 -28.07 33.19
C GLU A 3 -2.69 -27.30 32.46
N ASP A 4 -2.50 -27.67 31.20
CA ASP A 4 -1.53 -27.19 30.24
C ASP A 4 -1.76 -25.70 29.89
N SER A 5 -1.45 -24.85 30.87
CA SER A 5 -1.52 -23.39 30.80
C SER A 5 -0.58 -22.83 29.72
N SER A 6 0.48 -23.56 29.37
CA SER A 6 1.42 -23.17 28.32
C SER A 6 0.80 -23.25 26.92
N GLY A 7 0.03 -24.30 26.63
CA GLY A 7 -0.69 -24.46 25.36
C GLY A 7 -1.74 -23.37 25.11
N LEU A 8 -2.45 -22.95 26.17
CA LEU A 8 -3.47 -21.90 26.08
C LEU A 8 -2.86 -20.52 25.81
N VAL A 9 -1.74 -20.19 26.48
CA VAL A 9 -1.03 -18.92 26.27
C VAL A 9 -0.48 -18.83 24.85
N LEU A 10 0.16 -19.89 24.35
CA LEU A 10 0.70 -19.91 22.98
C LEU A 10 -0.40 -19.80 21.92
N THR A 11 -1.53 -20.49 22.11
CA THR A 11 -2.68 -20.41 21.20
C THR A 11 -3.27 -19.01 21.18
N THR A 12 -3.42 -18.39 22.35
CA THR A 12 -3.95 -17.02 22.47
C THR A 12 -3.01 -16.00 21.85
N TYR A 13 -1.70 -16.13 22.10
CA TYR A 13 -0.68 -15.30 21.47
C TYR A 13 -0.72 -15.40 19.94
N ASN A 14 -0.75 -16.62 19.39
CA ASN A 14 -0.81 -16.83 17.95
C ASN A 14 -2.09 -16.26 17.32
N ARG A 15 -3.23 -16.34 18.01
CA ARG A 15 -4.49 -15.73 17.56
C ARG A 15 -4.48 -14.19 17.64
N ALA A 16 -3.70 -13.63 18.55
CA ALA A 16 -3.57 -12.18 18.71
C ALA A 16 -2.55 -11.56 17.73
N ARG A 17 -1.74 -12.37 17.03
CA ARG A 17 -0.81 -11.87 16.01
C ARG A 17 -1.58 -11.30 14.83
N ILE A 18 -1.14 -10.13 14.35
CA ILE A 18 -1.66 -9.54 13.12
C ILE A 18 -1.28 -10.44 11.94
N ASP A 19 -2.28 -10.88 11.17
CA ASP A 19 -2.06 -11.51 9.88
C ASP A 19 -1.76 -10.44 8.81
N TYR A 20 -0.46 -10.13 8.68
CA TYR A 20 0.01 -9.17 7.70
C TYR A 20 -0.23 -9.61 6.26
N ARG A 21 -0.42 -10.90 5.96
CA ARG A 21 -0.71 -11.34 4.58
C ARG A 21 -2.10 -10.87 4.16
N SER A 22 -3.12 -11.18 4.96
CA SER A 22 -4.49 -10.74 4.72
C SER A 22 -4.60 -9.21 4.73
N ALA A 23 -3.96 -8.55 5.70
CA ALA A 23 -3.94 -7.09 5.78
C ALA A 23 -3.28 -6.45 4.56
N PHE A 24 -2.17 -7.01 4.08
CA PHE A 24 -1.49 -6.56 2.88
C PHE A 24 -2.36 -6.68 1.63
N VAL A 25 -3.02 -7.83 1.41
CA VAL A 25 -3.87 -8.04 0.23
C VAL A 25 -5.03 -7.05 0.21
N LEU A 26 -5.67 -6.81 1.36
CA LEU A 26 -6.76 -5.83 1.46
C LEU A 26 -6.27 -4.42 1.15
N MET A 27 -5.12 -4.02 1.70
CA MET A 27 -4.51 -2.72 1.42
C MET A 27 -4.12 -2.59 -0.07
N TYR A 28 -3.58 -3.65 -0.66
CA TYR A 28 -3.21 -3.68 -2.07
C TYR A 28 -4.43 -3.56 -2.98
N ALA A 29 -5.59 -4.10 -2.61
CA ALA A 29 -6.82 -3.93 -3.38
C ALA A 29 -7.26 -2.45 -3.45
N SER A 30 -7.12 -1.71 -2.34
CA SER A 30 -7.35 -0.26 -2.30
C SER A 30 -6.35 0.50 -3.19
N PHE A 31 -5.06 0.15 -3.09
CA PHE A 31 -4.02 0.70 -3.95
C PHE A 31 -4.28 0.43 -5.44
N ASN A 32 -4.75 -0.78 -5.78
CA ASN A 32 -5.13 -1.17 -7.13
C ASN A 32 -6.26 -0.32 -7.69
N SER A 33 -7.32 -0.14 -6.90
CA SER A 33 -8.44 0.71 -7.28
C SER A 33 -7.99 2.15 -7.53
N TRP A 34 -7.16 2.68 -6.63
CA TRP A 34 -6.59 4.02 -6.77
C TRP A 34 -5.68 4.16 -7.99
N TYR A 35 -4.71 3.27 -8.20
CA TYR A 35 -3.78 3.43 -9.32
C TYR A 35 -4.47 3.26 -10.67
N ARG A 36 -5.51 2.42 -10.77
CA ARG A 36 -6.28 2.26 -12.02
C ARG A 36 -7.05 3.54 -12.33
N TYR A 37 -7.64 4.15 -11.30
CA TYR A 37 -8.32 5.43 -11.43
C TYR A 37 -7.39 6.51 -11.97
N VAL A 38 -6.22 6.72 -11.34
CA VAL A 38 -5.31 7.81 -11.74
C VAL A 38 -4.58 7.54 -13.07
N THR A 39 -4.34 6.28 -13.44
CA THR A 39 -3.60 5.94 -14.67
C THR A 39 -4.49 5.66 -15.89
N GLY A 40 -5.79 5.44 -15.67
CA GLY A 40 -6.75 4.97 -16.68
C GLY A 40 -6.44 3.59 -17.27
N SER A 41 -5.47 2.85 -16.71
CA SER A 41 -5.05 1.54 -17.24
C SER A 41 -5.85 0.42 -16.58
N ARG A 42 -6.39 -0.50 -17.39
CA ARG A 42 -7.00 -1.75 -16.91
C ARG A 42 -5.99 -2.86 -16.62
N PHE A 43 -4.77 -2.72 -17.15
CA PHE A 43 -3.70 -3.70 -16.98
C PHE A 43 -2.76 -3.26 -15.86
N ASP A 44 -2.54 -4.14 -14.89
CA ASP A 44 -1.76 -3.85 -13.67
C ASP A 44 -0.30 -3.50 -13.99
N SER A 45 0.37 -4.28 -14.85
CA SER A 45 1.77 -4.03 -15.22
C SER A 45 1.97 -2.65 -15.84
N ARG A 46 1.05 -2.24 -16.73
CA ARG A 46 1.06 -0.92 -17.35
C ARG A 46 0.72 0.19 -16.34
N ALA A 47 -0.21 -0.06 -15.43
CA ALA A 47 -0.58 0.90 -14.40
C ALA A 47 0.58 1.14 -13.42
N VAL A 48 1.23 0.07 -12.96
CA VAL A 48 2.42 0.10 -12.11
C VAL A 48 3.55 0.89 -12.78
N GLY A 49 3.84 0.63 -14.06
CA GLY A 49 4.84 1.40 -14.81
C GLY A 49 4.53 2.89 -14.86
N LYS A 50 3.25 3.27 -15.08
CA LYS A 50 2.84 4.68 -15.05
C LYS A 50 2.99 5.32 -13.67
N ILE A 51 2.65 4.61 -12.58
CA ILE A 51 2.84 5.11 -11.20
C ILE A 51 4.33 5.31 -10.89
N GLN A 52 5.19 4.41 -11.39
CA GLN A 52 6.66 4.53 -11.29
C GLN A 52 7.23 5.75 -12.01
N ASP A 53 6.44 6.46 -12.82
CA ASP A 53 6.85 7.69 -13.49
C ASP A 53 6.18 8.94 -12.91
N MET A 54 5.47 8.83 -11.78
CA MET A 54 4.81 9.96 -11.09
C MET A 54 5.66 10.49 -9.90
N PRO A 55 6.57 11.46 -10.08
CA PRO A 55 7.52 11.88 -9.04
C PRO A 55 6.91 12.65 -7.85
N VAL A 56 5.81 13.38 -8.07
CA VAL A 56 5.31 14.42 -7.14
C VAL A 56 4.80 13.86 -5.79
N MET A 57 4.40 12.59 -5.74
CA MET A 57 3.90 11.98 -4.49
C MET A 57 5.03 11.49 -3.59
N TRP A 58 6.16 11.10 -4.17
CA TRP A 58 7.22 10.41 -3.43
C TRP A 58 8.12 11.35 -2.67
N VAL A 59 8.45 12.52 -3.23
CA VAL A 59 9.32 13.51 -2.57
C VAL A 59 8.86 13.82 -1.15
N ALA A 60 7.56 14.09 -0.96
CA ALA A 60 7.01 14.40 0.36
C ALA A 60 7.01 13.20 1.34
N LEU A 61 6.99 11.96 0.84
CA LEU A 61 7.06 10.76 1.66
C LEU A 61 8.46 10.49 2.20
N PHE A 62 9.50 11.03 1.54
CA PHE A 62 10.90 10.83 1.92
C PHE A 62 11.53 12.01 2.65
N ASP A 63 10.91 13.20 2.60
CA ASP A 63 11.38 14.40 3.31
C ASP A 63 11.08 14.40 4.81
N ASP A 64 10.25 13.48 5.32
CA ASP A 64 9.91 13.43 6.75
C ASP A 64 11.01 12.72 7.58
N GLN A 65 11.87 13.53 8.19
CA GLN A 65 13.16 13.13 8.78
C GLN A 65 13.13 12.70 10.26
N ALA A 66 12.01 12.75 10.98
CA ALA A 66 12.10 12.69 12.45
C ALA A 66 11.99 11.29 13.09
N ASP A 67 11.11 10.41 12.64
CA ASP A 67 10.78 9.20 13.41
C ASP A 67 11.03 7.91 12.61
N GLY A 68 11.64 6.90 13.25
CA GLY A 68 11.99 5.59 12.66
C GLY A 68 10.82 4.72 12.17
N SER A 69 9.61 5.28 12.10
CA SER A 69 8.38 4.79 11.46
C SER A 69 8.13 5.41 10.07
N SER A 70 9.01 6.30 9.60
CA SER A 70 8.91 6.92 8.28
C SER A 70 9.14 5.93 7.14
N MET A 71 8.67 6.28 5.94
CA MET A 71 8.86 5.50 4.72
C MET A 71 10.33 5.14 4.49
N SER A 72 11.26 6.07 4.76
CA SER A 72 12.70 5.86 4.61
C SER A 72 13.24 4.80 5.57
N GLY A 73 12.76 4.76 6.82
CA GLY A 73 13.11 3.74 7.79
C GLY A 73 12.69 2.34 7.35
N ILE A 74 11.48 2.22 6.79
CA ILE A 74 10.98 0.95 6.25
C ILE A 74 11.76 0.56 4.99
N LEU A 75 12.04 1.50 4.09
CA LEU A 75 12.79 1.24 2.86
C LEU A 75 14.20 0.74 3.15
N ARG A 76 14.88 1.34 4.13
CA ARG A 76 16.20 0.87 4.56
C ARG A 76 16.17 -0.56 5.07
N ARG A 77 15.15 -0.94 5.85
CA ARG A 77 14.97 -2.33 6.31
C ARG A 77 14.70 -3.28 5.14
N LEU A 78 13.81 -2.89 4.22
CA LEU A 78 13.53 -3.66 3.01
C LEU A 78 14.76 -3.81 2.12
N TYR A 79 15.56 -2.76 1.95
CA TYR A 79 16.83 -2.80 1.23
C TYR A 79 17.77 -3.85 1.82
N TYR A 80 17.97 -3.85 3.14
CA TYR A 80 18.78 -4.87 3.80
C TYR A 80 18.19 -6.28 3.64
N LEU A 81 16.88 -6.45 3.82
CA LEU A 81 16.24 -7.76 3.68
C LEU A 81 16.30 -8.31 2.25
N THR A 82 16.27 -7.46 1.24
CA THR A 82 16.28 -7.86 -0.17
C THR A 82 17.70 -8.04 -0.74
N ASN A 83 18.72 -7.44 -0.11
CA ASN A 83 20.11 -7.50 -0.60
C ASN A 83 21.07 -8.30 0.30
N ALA A 84 20.78 -8.47 1.59
CA ALA A 84 21.67 -9.17 2.53
C ALA A 84 21.51 -10.70 2.54
N GLN A 85 20.62 -11.28 1.72
CA GLN A 85 20.42 -12.72 1.71
C GLN A 85 21.51 -13.47 0.94
N SER A 86 22.15 -14.43 1.61
CA SER A 86 23.14 -15.36 1.05
C SER A 86 22.53 -16.35 0.04
N ASN A 87 21.22 -16.57 0.12
CA ASN A 87 20.46 -17.32 -0.87
C ASN A 87 19.60 -16.31 -1.65
N PRO A 88 19.92 -16.03 -2.92
CA PRO A 88 19.37 -14.91 -3.68
C PRO A 88 17.96 -15.21 -4.15
N GLY A 89 17.05 -15.46 -3.21
CA GLY A 89 15.67 -15.81 -3.48
C GLY A 89 14.98 -14.78 -4.35
N GLU A 90 13.70 -15.00 -4.59
CA GLU A 90 12.90 -14.23 -5.54
C GLU A 90 13.04 -12.70 -5.40
N TYR A 91 13.24 -12.16 -4.20
CA TYR A 91 13.28 -10.71 -3.99
C TYR A 91 14.63 -10.00 -4.24
N ARG A 92 15.65 -10.71 -4.74
CA ARG A 92 16.99 -10.13 -4.90
C ARG A 92 16.98 -8.87 -5.76
N GLN A 93 17.64 -7.82 -5.26
CA GLN A 93 17.91 -6.57 -5.98
C GLN A 93 16.67 -5.86 -6.54
N ILE A 94 15.49 -6.09 -5.95
CA ILE A 94 14.29 -5.32 -6.34
C ILE A 94 14.42 -3.86 -5.88
N ILE A 95 15.03 -3.64 -4.71
CA ILE A 95 15.33 -2.32 -4.16
C ILE A 95 16.84 -2.11 -4.25
N ASN A 96 17.27 -1.14 -5.05
CA ASN A 96 18.69 -0.89 -5.33
C ASN A 96 19.37 -0.02 -4.27
N ASP A 97 18.60 0.85 -3.60
CA ASP A 97 19.08 1.70 -2.52
C ASP A 97 17.93 2.08 -1.55
N PRO A 98 18.23 2.65 -0.37
CA PRO A 98 17.23 3.04 0.64
C PRO A 98 16.26 4.17 0.25
N TYR A 99 16.33 4.70 -0.97
CA TYR A 99 15.44 5.71 -1.55
C TYR A 99 14.79 5.25 -2.86
N ASP A 100 15.00 3.99 -3.27
CA ASP A 100 14.45 3.39 -4.49
C ASP A 100 12.96 3.07 -4.37
N TRP A 101 12.15 4.12 -4.45
CA TRP A 101 10.68 4.03 -4.42
C TRP A 101 10.10 3.31 -5.63
N LYS A 102 10.79 3.31 -6.78
CA LYS A 102 10.35 2.54 -7.95
C LYS A 102 10.47 1.05 -7.66
N GLY A 103 11.61 0.65 -7.08
CA GLY A 103 11.84 -0.69 -6.53
C GLY A 103 10.80 -1.08 -5.49
N LEU A 104 10.39 -0.16 -4.62
CA LEU A 104 9.32 -0.41 -3.64
C LEU A 104 7.99 -0.81 -4.29
N ILE A 105 7.55 -0.09 -5.32
CA ILE A 105 6.29 -0.41 -6.03
C ILE A 105 6.41 -1.80 -6.68
N SER A 106 7.54 -2.09 -7.31
CA SER A 106 7.82 -3.42 -7.88
C SER A 106 7.76 -4.51 -6.81
N LEU A 107 8.30 -4.23 -5.62
CA LEU A 107 8.27 -5.15 -4.49
C LEU A 107 6.84 -5.39 -4.01
N TRP A 108 6.01 -4.35 -3.85
CA TRP A 108 4.60 -4.51 -3.49
C TRP A 108 3.86 -5.39 -4.50
N TYR A 109 4.05 -5.13 -5.80
CA TYR A 109 3.41 -5.93 -6.85
C TYR A 109 3.83 -7.41 -6.76
N ARG A 110 5.13 -7.67 -6.58
CA ARG A 110 5.65 -9.03 -6.47
C ARG A 110 5.14 -9.77 -5.23
N VAL A 111 5.20 -9.12 -4.06
CA VAL A 111 4.68 -9.68 -2.81
C VAL A 111 3.19 -9.99 -2.94
N ARG A 112 2.42 -9.14 -3.65
CA ARG A 112 1.01 -9.42 -3.91
C ARG A 112 0.85 -10.69 -4.74
N CYS A 113 1.63 -10.85 -5.80
CA CYS A 113 1.57 -12.05 -6.63
C CYS A 113 1.82 -13.30 -5.78
N GLN A 114 2.89 -13.33 -4.98
CA GLN A 114 3.19 -14.49 -4.13
C GLN A 114 2.10 -14.79 -3.11
N VAL A 115 1.62 -13.78 -2.38
CA VAL A 115 0.58 -13.96 -1.35
C VAL A 115 -0.72 -14.46 -1.96
N VAL A 116 -1.13 -13.94 -3.14
CA VAL A 116 -2.38 -14.34 -3.81
C VAL A 116 -2.28 -15.71 -4.47
N HIS A 117 -1.13 -16.04 -5.06
CA HIS A 117 -0.92 -17.34 -5.72
C HIS A 117 -0.58 -18.46 -4.73
N GLY A 118 -0.47 -18.16 -3.44
CA GLY A 118 -0.13 -19.15 -2.42
C GLY A 118 1.28 -19.70 -2.58
N GLU A 119 2.16 -18.97 -3.28
CA GLU A 119 3.56 -19.34 -3.36
C GLU A 119 4.14 -19.29 -1.95
N PRO A 120 4.95 -20.27 -1.56
CA PRO A 120 5.57 -20.27 -0.25
C PRO A 120 6.48 -19.05 -0.19
N VAL A 121 5.98 -17.97 0.43
CA VAL A 121 6.81 -16.93 1.00
C VAL A 121 7.75 -17.69 1.93
N ALA A 122 8.98 -17.91 1.46
CA ALA A 122 9.91 -18.90 2.01
C ALA A 122 9.71 -19.00 3.52
N GLU A 123 9.47 -20.20 4.05
CA GLU A 123 9.11 -20.47 5.47
C GLU A 123 10.09 -19.89 6.50
N CYS A 124 11.13 -19.18 6.03
CA CYS A 124 11.98 -18.28 6.74
C CYS A 124 11.25 -17.03 7.27
N SER A 125 11.60 -16.64 8.51
CA SER A 125 11.18 -15.40 9.17
C SER A 125 11.37 -14.13 8.33
N THR A 126 12.28 -14.14 7.35
CA THR A 126 12.49 -13.00 6.44
C THR A 126 11.29 -12.75 5.54
N GLY A 127 10.63 -13.79 5.03
CA GLY A 127 9.49 -13.62 4.14
C GLY A 127 8.31 -12.93 4.84
N GLU A 128 8.02 -13.32 6.07
CA GLU A 128 7.02 -12.64 6.92
C GLU A 128 7.36 -11.17 7.17
N LEU A 129 8.65 -10.86 7.42
CA LEU A 129 9.10 -9.48 7.61
C LEU A 129 8.97 -8.64 6.33
N ILE A 130 9.26 -9.21 5.15
CA ILE A 130 9.07 -8.52 3.87
C ILE A 130 7.59 -8.18 3.67
N VAL A 131 6.68 -9.13 3.90
CA VAL A 131 5.22 -8.88 3.79
C VAL A 131 4.78 -7.79 4.77
N LYS A 132 5.24 -7.86 6.03
CA LYS A 132 4.95 -6.85 7.05
C LYS A 132 5.41 -5.45 6.60
N TYR A 133 6.65 -5.31 6.14
CA TYR A 133 7.19 -4.02 5.72
C TYR A 133 6.55 -3.52 4.41
N CYS A 134 6.13 -4.41 3.52
CA CYS A 134 5.32 -4.04 2.36
C CYS A 134 3.95 -3.50 2.76
N TYR A 135 3.29 -4.12 3.75
CA TYR A 135 2.06 -3.58 4.32
C TYR A 135 2.26 -2.21 4.97
N GLU A 136 3.27 -2.05 5.83
CA GLU A 136 3.51 -0.79 6.53
C GLU A 136 3.83 0.35 5.55
N SER A 137 4.71 0.11 4.58
CA SER A 137 5.05 1.10 3.56
C SER A 137 3.86 1.45 2.66
N LEU A 138 3.08 0.45 2.23
CA LEU A 138 1.89 0.69 1.43
C LEU A 138 0.82 1.47 2.23
N ASN A 139 0.65 1.17 3.51
CA ASN A 139 -0.28 1.89 4.38
C ASN A 139 0.11 3.36 4.52
N ILE A 140 1.39 3.66 4.74
CA ILE A 140 1.91 5.05 4.79
C ILE A 140 1.61 5.76 3.46
N PHE A 141 1.88 5.11 2.34
CA PHE A 141 1.60 5.66 1.01
C PHE A 141 0.11 5.96 0.83
N MET A 142 -0.78 5.02 1.17
CA MET A 142 -2.22 5.19 1.01
C MET A 142 -2.79 6.28 1.93
N LEU A 143 -2.26 6.44 3.15
CA LEU A 143 -2.64 7.55 4.03
C LEU A 143 -2.27 8.90 3.42
N GLU A 144 -1.10 9.01 2.78
CA GLU A 144 -0.69 10.23 2.08
C GLU A 144 -1.58 10.52 0.86
N VAL A 145 -1.96 9.49 0.10
CA VAL A 145 -2.94 9.61 -1.00
C VAL A 145 -4.26 10.20 -0.48
N ILE A 146 -4.81 9.64 0.60
CA ILE A 146 -6.07 10.12 1.20
C ILE A 146 -5.92 11.56 1.67
N ARG A 147 -4.82 11.90 2.36
CA ARG A 147 -4.54 13.25 2.82
C ARG A 147 -4.53 14.26 1.67
N ARG A 148 -3.87 13.93 0.55
CA ARG A 148 -3.83 14.79 -0.65
C ARG A 148 -5.18 14.93 -1.33
N GLN A 149 -5.97 13.86 -1.40
CA GLN A 149 -7.33 13.90 -1.95
C GLN A 149 -8.26 14.78 -1.10
N ALA A 150 -8.14 14.72 0.23
CA ALA A 150 -8.87 15.60 1.13
C ALA A 150 -8.51 17.07 0.89
N LEU A 151 -7.22 17.41 0.84
CA LEU A 151 -6.75 18.77 0.57
C LEU A 151 -7.22 19.30 -0.80
N ALA A 152 -7.15 18.47 -1.85
CA ALA A 152 -7.64 18.84 -3.17
C ALA A 152 -9.15 19.11 -3.17
N SER A 153 -9.92 18.33 -2.41
CA SER A 153 -11.38 18.48 -2.29
C SER A 153 -11.76 19.77 -1.56
N GLU A 154 -11.01 20.15 -0.53
CA GLU A 154 -11.18 21.44 0.17
C GLU A 154 -10.89 22.64 -0.74
N CYS A 155 -9.86 22.56 -1.58
CA CYS A 155 -9.55 23.60 -2.55
C CYS A 155 -10.69 23.78 -3.58
N LEU A 156 -11.25 22.67 -4.09
CA LEU A 156 -12.37 22.71 -5.03
C LEU A 156 -13.66 23.23 -4.37
N GLY A 157 -13.93 22.83 -3.11
CA GLY A 157 -15.09 23.31 -2.35
C GLY A 157 -15.05 24.81 -2.07
N ARG A 158 -13.85 25.41 -1.96
CA ARG A 158 -13.68 26.87 -1.81
C ARG A 158 -13.78 27.64 -3.14
N GLN A 159 -13.65 26.97 -4.28
CA GLN A 159 -13.70 27.59 -5.61
C GLN A 159 -15.08 27.56 -6.26
N LEU A 160 -16.00 26.72 -5.76
CA LEU A 160 -17.39 26.78 -6.20
C LEU A 160 -18.07 27.99 -5.52
N PRO A 161 -18.54 28.99 -6.28
CA PRO A 161 -19.33 30.06 -5.70
C PRO A 161 -20.56 29.44 -5.03
N HIS A 162 -20.85 29.88 -3.80
CA HIS A 162 -21.96 29.40 -2.97
C HIS A 162 -23.36 29.77 -3.54
N GLU A 163 -23.42 30.23 -4.79
CA GLU A 163 -24.60 30.71 -5.49
C GLU A 163 -24.73 30.00 -6.84
N ALA A 164 -25.17 28.74 -6.82
CA ALA A 164 -25.90 28.21 -7.97
C ALA A 164 -27.38 28.60 -7.77
N PRO A 165 -28.00 29.40 -8.67
CA PRO A 165 -29.41 29.73 -8.57
C PRO A 165 -30.24 28.44 -8.55
N SER A 166 -31.13 28.34 -7.56
CA SER A 166 -32.07 27.24 -7.30
C SER A 166 -33.04 26.89 -8.45
N GLU A 167 -32.90 27.50 -9.63
CA GLU A 167 -33.93 27.47 -10.68
C GLU A 167 -33.81 26.28 -11.65
N TYR A 168 -32.74 25.48 -11.59
CA TYR A 168 -32.52 24.39 -12.57
C TYR A 168 -33.08 23.00 -12.18
N PHE A 169 -33.74 22.86 -11.03
CA PHE A 169 -34.25 21.56 -10.52
C PHE A 169 -35.78 21.40 -10.53
N GLN A 170 -36.49 22.03 -11.48
CA GLN A 170 -37.94 21.79 -11.67
C GLN A 170 -38.33 21.59 -13.13
N LYS A 171 -37.77 20.59 -13.81
CA LYS A 171 -38.49 19.98 -14.94
C LYS A 171 -38.74 18.51 -14.67
N PRO A 172 -40.01 18.10 -14.49
CA PRO A 172 -40.39 16.69 -14.42
C PRO A 172 -39.93 15.99 -15.69
N ILE A 173 -39.38 14.79 -15.53
CA ILE A 173 -39.09 13.89 -16.65
C ILE A 173 -40.43 13.40 -17.19
N GLU A 174 -40.88 13.97 -18.30
CA GLU A 174 -42.01 13.43 -19.06
C GLU A 174 -41.56 12.14 -19.76
N PHE A 175 -42.10 11.01 -19.31
CA PHE A 175 -42.01 9.75 -20.06
C PHE A 175 -43.03 9.79 -21.19
N GLN A 176 -42.54 9.76 -22.43
CA GLN A 176 -43.39 9.51 -23.59
C GLN A 176 -43.68 7.99 -23.71
N PRO A 177 -44.90 7.62 -24.14
CA PRO A 177 -45.39 6.24 -24.19
C PRO A 177 -44.69 5.37 -25.24
#